data_AF-A0A8K0X8F7-F1
#
_entry.id   AF-A0A8K0X8F7-F1
#
_cell.length_a   1.000
_cell.length_b   1.000
_cell.length_c   1.000
_cell.angle_alpha   90.00
_cell.angle_beta   90.00
_cell.angle_gamma   90.00
#
_symmetry.space_group_name_H-M   'P 1'
#
loop_
_entity.id
_entity.type
_entity.pdbx_description
1 polymer ?
#
loop_
_entity_poly.entity_id
_entity_poly.type
_entity_poly.pdbx_seq_one_letter_code
_entity_poly.pdbx_strand_id
1 'polypeptide(L)'
;MGLRAGVELPPGVKADFVPVMEPYMDPKKSEFTQWVWWEFLESELASGGLPHVPVRILGGLDKVQEAWNLLKEGKVSGERLAITPGL
;
A
#
# COMPACT_ATOMS: atom_id res chain seq x y z
N MET A 1 14.26 14.84 8.04
CA MET A 1 15.23 13.72 8.11
C MET A 1 15.92 13.63 6.76
N GLY A 2 17.08 14.28 6.58
CA GLY A 2 17.79 14.26 5.28
C GLY A 2 18.62 13.00 5.06
N LEU A 3 19.35 12.97 3.94
CA LEU A 3 20.41 12.01 3.57
C LEU A 3 21.06 11.35 4.79
N ARG A 4 21.17 10.02 4.78
CA ARG A 4 21.92 9.29 5.81
C ARG A 4 23.38 9.77 5.81
N ALA A 5 23.98 9.83 7.00
CA ALA A 5 25.39 10.18 7.15
C ALA A 5 26.27 9.23 6.31
N GLY A 6 27.17 9.80 5.51
CA GLY A 6 28.10 9.06 4.65
C GLY A 6 27.61 8.77 3.22
N VAL A 7 26.42 9.24 2.82
CA VAL A 7 25.95 9.12 1.43
C VAL A 7 26.41 10.34 0.62
N GLU A 8 27.28 10.12 -0.35
CA GLU A 8 27.62 11.11 -1.38
C GLU A 8 26.65 11.02 -2.55
N LEU A 9 26.11 12.16 -2.97
CA LEU A 9 25.26 12.23 -4.16
C LEU A 9 26.11 12.48 -5.41
N PRO A 10 25.74 11.88 -6.56
CA PRO A 10 26.37 12.20 -7.84
C PRO A 10 26.26 13.69 -8.19
N PRO A 11 27.18 14.24 -9.00
CA PRO A 11 27.12 15.63 -9.45
C PRO A 11 25.77 15.95 -10.10
N GLY A 12 25.09 16.99 -9.61
CA GLY A 12 23.78 17.43 -10.12
C GLY A 12 22.56 16.74 -9.48
N VAL A 13 22.75 15.80 -8.56
CA VAL A 13 21.65 15.15 -7.83
C VAL A 13 21.41 15.88 -6.51
N LYS A 14 20.13 16.12 -6.17
CA LYS A 14 19.69 16.71 -4.90
C LYS A 14 18.80 15.73 -4.15
N ALA A 15 19.01 15.58 -2.84
CA ALA A 15 18.12 14.80 -1.98
C ALA A 15 17.43 15.73 -0.98
N ASP A 16 16.15 15.96 -1.22
CA ASP A 16 15.26 16.63 -0.28
C ASP A 16 14.47 15.57 0.49
N PHE A 17 14.32 15.76 1.80
CA PHE A 17 13.38 14.93 2.56
C PHE A 17 11.97 15.37 2.21
N VAL A 18 11.21 14.45 1.61
CA VAL A 18 9.81 14.69 1.32
C VAL A 18 8.99 13.62 2.06
N PRO A 19 8.12 13.99 3.03
CA PRO A 19 7.10 13.12 3.58
C PRO A 19 6.45 12.27 2.50
N VAL A 20 6.31 10.96 2.73
CA VAL A 20 5.87 9.99 1.71
C VAL A 20 4.61 10.44 0.96
N MET A 21 3.68 11.14 1.64
CA MET A 21 2.42 11.60 1.05
C MET A 21 2.51 12.92 0.27
N GLU A 22 3.48 13.78 0.58
CA GLU A 22 3.57 15.13 0.02
C GLU A 22 3.82 15.17 -1.50
N PRO A 23 4.62 14.27 -2.12
CA PRO A 23 4.72 14.20 -3.58
C PRO A 23 3.40 13.86 -4.27
N TYR A 24 2.53 13.08 -3.61
CA TYR A 24 1.23 12.69 -4.16
C TYR A 24 0.15 13.74 -3.96
N MET A 25 0.38 14.73 -3.10
CA MET A 25 -0.52 15.84 -2.83
C MET A 25 -0.16 17.11 -3.60
N ASP A 26 1.02 17.15 -4.22
CA ASP A 26 1.46 18.26 -5.07
C ASP A 26 0.78 18.19 -6.45
N PRO A 27 -0.07 19.17 -6.82
CA PRO A 27 -0.73 19.18 -8.12
C PRO A 27 0.24 19.19 -9.31
N LYS A 28 1.49 19.64 -9.11
CA LYS A 28 2.53 19.64 -10.15
C LYS A 28 3.08 18.24 -10.44
N LYS A 29 2.79 17.26 -9.59
CA LYS A 29 3.20 15.86 -9.73
C LYS A 29 2.01 14.96 -10.04
N SER A 30 0.93 15.52 -10.59
CA SER A 30 -0.29 14.81 -10.93
C SER A 30 -0.04 13.64 -11.89
N GLU A 31 0.80 13.83 -12.90
CA GLU A 31 1.17 12.78 -13.87
C GLU A 31 1.88 11.60 -13.18
N PHE A 32 2.90 11.89 -12.36
CA PHE A 32 3.58 10.86 -11.56
C PHE A 32 2.62 10.15 -10.60
N THR A 33 1.73 10.91 -9.94
CA THR A 33 0.75 10.37 -9.00
C THR A 33 -0.23 9.44 -9.72
N GLN A 34 -0.73 9.86 -10.88
CA GLN A 34 -1.63 9.06 -11.70
C GLN A 34 -0.96 7.77 -12.16
N TRP A 35 0.28 7.86 -12.66
CA TRP A 35 1.07 6.70 -13.05
C TRP A 35 1.28 5.73 -11.88
N VAL A 36 1.65 6.20 -10.68
CA VAL A 36 1.86 5.32 -9.52
C VAL A 36 0.57 4.57 -9.17
N TRP A 37 -0.55 5.27 -9.03
CA TRP A 37 -1.78 4.67 -8.49
C TRP A 37 -2.52 3.79 -9.50
N TRP A 38 -2.55 4.19 -10.77
CA TRP A 38 -3.41 3.55 -11.76
C TRP A 38 -2.66 2.67 -12.76
N GLU A 39 -1.35 2.86 -12.92
CA GLU A 39 -0.57 2.05 -13.86
C GLU A 39 0.37 1.11 -13.10
N PHE A 40 1.29 1.66 -12.31
CA PHE A 40 2.33 0.88 -11.64
C PHE A 40 1.74 -0.10 -10.63
N LEU A 41 0.97 0.38 -9.64
CA LEU A 41 0.43 -0.50 -8.59
C LEU A 41 -0.55 -1.53 -9.15
N GLU A 42 -1.38 -1.18 -10.13
CA GLU A 42 -2.29 -2.13 -10.77
C GLU A 42 -1.52 -3.21 -11.54
N SER A 43 -0.55 -2.82 -12.36
CA SER A 43 0.29 -3.74 -13.14
C SER A 43 1.09 -4.68 -12.25
N GLU A 44 1.74 -4.16 -11.22
CA GLU A 44 2.56 -4.95 -10.31
C GLU A 44 1.71 -5.89 -9.43
N LEU A 45 0.50 -5.47 -9.05
CA LEU A 45 -0.42 -6.35 -8.32
C LEU A 45 -0.94 -7.47 -9.22
N ALA A 46 -1.31 -7.16 -10.47
CA ALA A 46 -1.82 -8.13 -11.44
C ALA A 46 -0.76 -9.14 -11.88
N SER A 47 0.49 -8.68 -12.04
CA SER A 47 1.63 -9.53 -12.41
C SER A 47 2.23 -10.31 -11.24
N GLY A 48 1.85 -9.99 -10.01
CA GLY A 48 2.40 -10.58 -8.80
C GLY A 48 3.80 -10.07 -8.42
N GLY A 49 4.27 -8.99 -9.04
CA GLY A 49 5.53 -8.32 -8.69
C GLY A 49 5.50 -7.65 -7.31
N LEU A 50 4.30 -7.29 -6.84
CA LEU A 50 4.08 -6.86 -5.46
C LEU A 50 3.61 -8.03 -4.58
N PRO A 51 4.43 -8.48 -3.60
CA PRO A 51 4.01 -9.50 -2.67
C PRO A 51 2.87 -8.96 -1.78
N HIS A 52 1.80 -9.72 -1.68
CA HIS A 52 0.70 -9.44 -0.76
C HIS A 52 0.72 -10.42 0.40
N VAL A 53 0.30 -9.96 1.57
CA VAL A 53 0.07 -10.86 2.71
C VAL A 53 -1.08 -11.82 2.39
N PRO A 54 -1.05 -13.06 2.92
CA PRO A 54 -2.15 -14.02 2.75
C PRO A 54 -3.51 -13.39 3.03
N VAL A 55 -4.53 -13.78 2.26
CA VAL A 55 -5.89 -13.29 2.41
C VAL A 55 -6.79 -14.44 2.84
N ARG A 56 -7.44 -14.29 3.99
CA ARG A 56 -8.50 -15.19 4.46
C ARG A 56 -9.84 -14.62 4.03
N ILE A 57 -10.57 -15.40 3.25
CA ILE A 57 -11.88 -15.02 2.72
C ILE A 57 -12.98 -15.51 3.67
N LEU A 58 -13.92 -14.61 3.98
CA LEU A 58 -15.18 -14.92 4.64
C LEU A 58 -16.32 -14.67 3.64
N GLY A 59 -17.10 -15.70 3.34
CA GLY A 59 -18.24 -15.63 2.43
C GLY A 59 -19.50 -15.10 3.12
N GLY A 60 -20.21 -14.17 2.47
CA GLY A 60 -21.44 -13.58 2.97
C GLY A 60 -21.25 -12.23 3.68
N LEU A 61 -22.15 -11.28 3.38
CA LEU A 61 -22.17 -9.97 4.03
C LEU A 61 -22.49 -10.04 5.54
N ASP A 62 -23.18 -11.10 5.96
CA ASP A 62 -23.48 -11.39 7.36
C ASP A 62 -22.20 -11.65 8.19
N LYS A 63 -21.07 -11.93 7.53
CA LYS A 63 -19.77 -12.18 8.18
C LYS A 63 -18.98 -10.94 8.57
N VAL A 64 -19.45 -9.74 8.24
CA VAL A 64 -18.76 -8.49 8.60
C VAL A 64 -18.54 -8.38 10.11
N GLN A 65 -19.55 -8.72 10.92
CA GLN A 65 -19.44 -8.64 12.38
C GLN A 65 -18.47 -9.69 12.93
N GLU A 66 -18.47 -10.90 12.37
CA GLU A 66 -17.52 -11.97 12.71
C GLU A 66 -16.08 -11.53 12.40
N ALA A 67 -15.84 -11.01 11.19
CA ALA A 67 -14.55 -10.47 10.76
C ALA A 67 -14.05 -9.38 11.72
N TRP A 68 -14.94 -8.48 12.13
CA TRP A 68 -14.60 -7.40 13.06
C TRP A 68 -14.20 -7.92 14.44
N ASN A 69 -14.90 -8.93 14.96
CA ASN A 69 -14.56 -9.54 16.24
C ASN A 69 -13.19 -10.23 16.18
N LEU A 70 -12.90 -10.95 15.10
CA LEU A 70 -11.59 -11.59 14.90
C LEU A 70 -10.43 -10.58 14.94
N LEU A 71 -10.61 -9.41 14.31
CA LEU A 71 -9.62 -8.33 14.36
C LEU A 71 -9.46 -7.76 15.76
N LYS A 72 -10.58 -7.44 16.44
CA LYS A 72 -10.58 -6.88 17.79
C LYS A 72 -9.92 -7.80 18.82
N GLU A 73 -10.16 -9.10 18.69
CA GLU A 73 -9.61 -10.12 19.58
C GLU A 73 -8.14 -10.46 19.26
N GLY A 74 -7.54 -9.84 18.24
CA GLY A 74 -6.16 -10.12 17.84
C GLY A 74 -5.96 -11.53 17.26
N LYS A 75 -7.04 -12.17 16.77
CA LYS A 75 -7.02 -13.53 16.21
C LYS A 75 -6.56 -13.59 14.74
N VAL A 76 -6.24 -12.43 14.17
CA VAL A 76 -5.74 -12.26 12.80
C VAL A 76 -4.33 -11.69 12.88
N SER A 77 -3.36 -12.41 12.36
CA SER A 77 -1.95 -11.98 12.36
C SER A 77 -1.27 -12.42 11.07
N GLY A 78 -0.50 -11.52 10.46
CA GLY A 78 0.23 -11.80 9.22
C GLY A 78 -0.65 -12.05 7.99
N GLU A 79 -1.95 -11.78 8.08
CA GLU A 79 -2.92 -12.00 7.00
C GLU A 79 -3.96 -10.86 6.97
N ARG A 80 -4.67 -10.74 5.84
CA ARG A 80 -5.83 -9.84 5.68
C ARG A 80 -7.13 -10.65 5.70
N LEU A 81 -8.19 -10.07 6.27
CA LEU A 81 -9.55 -10.58 6.10
C LEU A 81 -10.20 -9.89 4.89
N ALA A 82 -10.85 -10.67 4.04
CA ALA A 82 -11.69 -10.17 2.95
C ALA A 82 -13.10 -10.75 3.03
N ILE A 83 -14.12 -9.89 2.93
CA ILE A 83 -15.52 -10.33 2.81
C ILE A 83 -15.84 -10.48 1.33
N THR A 84 -16.34 -11.64 0.92
CA THR A 84 -16.86 -11.86 -0.43
C THR A 84 -18.37 -12.08 -0.36
N PRO A 85 -19.20 -11.10 -0.75
CA PRO A 85 -20.65 -11.15 -0.59
C PRO A 85 -21.35 -12.34 -1.28
N GLY A 86 -20.80 -12.81 -2.41
CA GLY A 86 -21.40 -13.85 -3.25
C GLY A 86 -20.78 -15.24 -3.09
N LEU A 87 -19.95 -15.44 -2.07
CA LEU A 87 -19.40 -16.74 -1.66
C LEU A 87 -20.21 -17.33 -0.51
#